data_AF-A0A4Y1ZHZ6-F1
#
_entry.id   AF-A0A4Y1ZHZ6-F1
#
_cell.length_a   1.000
_cell.length_b   1.000
_cell.length_c   1.000
_cell.angle_alpha   90.00
_cell.angle_beta   90.00
_cell.angle_gamma   90.00
#
_symmetry.space_group_name_H-M   'P 1'
#
loop_
_entity.id
_entity.type
_entity.pdbx_description
1 polymer ?
#
loop_
_entity_poly.entity_id
_entity_poly.type
_entity_poly.pdbx_seq_one_letter_code
_entity_poly.pdbx_strand_id
1 'polypeptide(L)'
;MLFLIFTVIIFNGLVVFAPKKLSAIEIIVTTLFAMYLEAIVDIYLDLKYDLFGYFFKGVDWRSLLYLFGIYPAINLLFLNFFPF
;
A
#
# COMPACT_ATOMS: atom_id res chain seq x y z
N MET A 1 8.98 -9.84 -10.26
CA MET A 1 7.55 -9.92 -10.65
C MET A 1 6.84 -11.09 -9.98
N LEU A 2 7.30 -12.34 -10.14
CA LEU A 2 6.69 -13.50 -9.48
C LEU A 2 6.53 -13.31 -7.95
N PHE A 3 7.60 -12.87 -7.28
CA PHE A 3 7.57 -12.58 -5.84
C PHE A 3 6.52 -11.54 -5.47
N LEU A 4 6.43 -10.43 -6.24
CA LEU A 4 5.43 -9.38 -6.01
C LEU A 4 4.00 -9.92 -6.13
N ILE A 5 3.72 -10.71 -7.16
CA ILE A 5 2.40 -11.32 -7.37
C ILE A 5 2.06 -12.25 -6.20
N PHE A 6 3.02 -13.07 -5.77
CA PHE A 6 2.83 -13.97 -4.64
C PHE A 6 2.55 -13.19 -3.35
N THR A 7 3.28 -12.11 -3.10
CA THR A 7 3.06 -11.20 -1.97
C THR A 7 1.66 -10.56 -1.99
N VAL A 8 1.20 -10.10 -3.16
CA VAL A 8 -0.17 -9.57 -3.34
C VAL A 8 -1.20 -10.65 -2.96
N ILE A 9 -1.06 -11.87 -3.47
CA ILE A 9 -1.98 -12.97 -3.17
C ILE A 9 -2.00 -13.29 -1.67
N ILE A 10 -0.82 -13.37 -1.04
CA ILE A 10 -0.72 -13.65 0.40
C ILE A 10 -1.44 -12.59 1.21
N PHE A 11 -1.09 -11.30 1.04
CA PHE A 11 -1.66 -10.26 1.89
C PHE A 11 -3.17 -10.10 1.70
N ASN A 12 -3.66 -10.18 0.47
CA ASN A 12 -5.11 -10.15 0.23
C ASN A 12 -5.80 -11.40 0.79
N GLY A 13 -5.16 -12.57 0.73
CA GLY A 13 -5.64 -13.78 1.38
C GLY A 13 -5.73 -13.63 2.90
N LEU A 14 -4.70 -13.08 3.53
CA LEU A 14 -4.68 -12.82 4.97
C LEU A 14 -5.80 -11.87 5.41
N VAL A 15 -6.14 -10.86 4.60
CA VAL A 15 -7.25 -9.95 4.88
C VAL A 15 -8.58 -10.72 5.04
N VAL A 16 -8.81 -11.81 4.31
CA VAL A 16 -10.02 -12.63 4.44
C VAL A 16 -10.16 -13.23 5.84
N PHE A 17 -9.05 -13.63 6.45
CA PHE A 17 -9.00 -14.22 7.78
C PHE A 17 -8.83 -13.21 8.92
N ALA A 18 -8.56 -11.94 8.59
CA ALA A 18 -8.39 -10.89 9.59
C ALA A 18 -9.72 -10.52 10.26
N PRO A 19 -9.70 -10.10 11.54
CA PRO A 19 -10.87 -9.53 12.20
C PRO A 19 -11.45 -8.39 11.36
N LYS A 20 -12.78 -8.26 11.30
CA LYS A 20 -13.45 -7.19 10.55
C LYS A 20 -14.01 -6.17 11.54
N LYS A 21 -13.13 -5.30 12.04
CA LYS A 21 -13.45 -4.28 13.05
C LYS A 21 -13.76 -2.93 12.44
N LEU A 22 -13.24 -2.68 11.24
CA LEU A 22 -13.52 -1.47 10.47
C LEU A 22 -14.80 -1.61 9.64
N SER A 23 -15.60 -0.56 9.63
CA SER A 23 -16.68 -0.36 8.66
C SER A 23 -16.14 -0.13 7.25
N ALA A 24 -16.96 -0.36 6.22
CA ALA A 24 -16.56 -0.17 4.84
C ALA A 24 -16.07 1.25 4.53
N ILE A 25 -16.68 2.28 5.16
CA ILE A 25 -16.26 3.66 4.95
C ILE A 25 -14.89 3.95 5.58
N GLU A 26 -14.62 3.41 6.78
CA GLU A 26 -13.31 3.54 7.43
C GLU A 26 -12.22 2.89 6.58
N ILE A 27 -12.49 1.70 6.02
CA ILE A 27 -11.57 1.01 5.10
C ILE A 27 -11.23 1.90 3.90
N ILE A 28 -12.24 2.47 3.23
CA ILE A 28 -12.06 3.29 2.03
C ILE A 28 -11.28 4.56 2.37
N VAL A 29 -11.70 5.29 3.41
CA VAL A 29 -11.10 6.58 3.77
C VAL A 29 -9.65 6.40 4.22
N THR A 30 -9.36 5.42 5.07
CA THR A 30 -7.98 5.16 5.55
C THR A 30 -7.06 4.68 4.43
N THR A 31 -7.56 3.85 3.52
CA THR A 31 -6.80 3.38 2.35
C THR A 31 -6.48 4.54 1.41
N LEU A 32 -7.49 5.34 1.04
CA LEU A 32 -7.29 6.48 0.15
C LEU A 32 -6.38 7.54 0.76
N PHE A 33 -6.52 7.81 2.07
CA PHE A 33 -5.64 8.73 2.78
C PHE A 33 -4.18 8.27 2.71
N ALA A 34 -3.91 7.00 3.02
CA ALA A 34 -2.55 6.45 3.00
C ALA A 34 -1.94 6.47 1.60
N MET A 35 -2.69 6.05 0.58
CA MET A 35 -2.24 6.05 -0.82
C MET A 35 -1.96 7.48 -1.32
N TYR A 36 -2.78 8.45 -0.93
CA TYR A 36 -2.59 9.84 -1.33
C TYR A 36 -1.36 10.45 -0.65
N LEU A 37 -1.13 10.14 0.62
CA LEU A 37 0.06 10.58 1.34
C LEU A 37 1.33 9.99 0.72
N GLU A 38 1.34 8.69 0.41
CA GLU A 38 2.42 8.04 -0.34
C GLU A 38 2.69 8.75 -1.67
N ALA A 39 1.65 8.98 -2.47
CA ALA A 39 1.80 9.64 -3.77
C ALA A 39 2.41 11.06 -3.64
N ILE A 40 2.02 11.83 -2.63
CA ILE A 40 2.64 13.13 -2.34
C ILE A 40 4.11 12.95 -1.99
N VAL A 41 4.42 12.01 -1.10
CA VAL A 41 5.79 11.73 -0.66
C VAL A 41 6.66 11.33 -1.84
N ASP A 42 6.21 10.45 -2.72
CA ASP A 42 6.94 10.02 -3.92
C ASP A 42 7.15 11.18 -4.90
N ILE A 43 6.13 12.01 -5.14
CA ILE A 43 6.26 13.16 -6.05
C ILE A 43 7.35 14.12 -5.58
N TYR A 44 7.38 14.46 -4.29
CA TYR A 44 8.31 15.45 -3.77
C TYR A 44 9.66 14.85 -3.41
N LEU A 45 9.69 13.77 -2.62
CA LEU A 45 10.95 13.25 -2.09
C LEU A 45 11.67 12.38 -3.11
N ASP A 46 10.95 11.51 -3.84
CA ASP A 46 11.54 10.65 -4.86
C ASP A 46 11.73 11.40 -6.20
N LEU A 47 10.63 11.74 -6.89
CA LEU A 47 10.71 12.24 -8.26
C LEU A 47 11.33 13.64 -8.37
N LYS A 48 11.05 14.53 -7.42
CA LYS A 48 11.53 15.92 -7.46
C LYS A 48 12.91 16.09 -6.85
N TYR A 49 13.18 15.45 -5.71
CA TYR A 49 14.43 15.63 -4.95
C TYR A 49 15.40 14.44 -4.99
N ASP A 50 15.02 13.30 -5.60
CA ASP A 50 15.88 12.11 -5.77
C ASP A 50 16.43 11.58 -4.43
N LEU A 51 15.65 11.71 -3.35
CA LEU A 51 16.09 11.39 -1.99
C LEU A 51 16.02 9.89 -1.66
N PHE A 52 15.30 9.10 -2.46
CA PHE A 52 15.09 7.68 -2.20
C PHE A 52 16.25 6.82 -2.71
N GLY A 53 17.10 7.38 -3.59
CA GLY A 53 18.30 6.70 -4.08
C GLY A 53 18.00 5.48 -4.94
N TYR A 54 16.87 5.46 -5.66
CA TYR A 54 16.56 4.38 -6.59
C TYR A 54 17.58 4.34 -7.75
N PHE A 55 17.90 3.13 -8.20
CA PHE A 55 18.88 2.90 -9.27
C PHE A 55 18.48 3.48 -10.64
N PHE A 56 17.18 3.73 -10.84
CA PHE A 56 16.62 4.22 -12.08
C PHE A 56 15.65 5.36 -11.79
N LYS A 57 15.69 6.40 -12.63
CA LYS A 57 14.84 7.58 -12.48
C LYS A 57 13.53 7.42 -13.24
N GLY A 58 12.49 8.08 -12.72
CA GLY A 58 11.17 8.16 -13.34
C GLY A 58 10.18 7.18 -12.73
N VAL A 59 8.96 7.18 -13.29
CA VAL A 59 7.84 6.40 -12.77
C VAL A 59 8.05 4.91 -13.02
N ASP A 60 8.12 4.11 -11.95
CA ASP A 60 8.08 2.65 -12.05
C ASP A 60 6.64 2.17 -12.13
N TRP A 61 6.17 1.75 -13.31
CA TRP A 61 4.81 1.22 -13.50
C TRP A 61 4.49 -0.03 -12.66
N ARG A 62 5.51 -0.76 -12.21
CA ARG A 62 5.30 -1.88 -11.28
C ARG A 62 4.74 -1.37 -9.96
N SER A 63 4.82 -0.07 -9.67
CA SER A 63 4.30 0.56 -8.46
C SER A 63 2.82 0.52 -8.28
N LEU A 64 2.11 0.49 -9.39
CA LEU A 64 0.67 0.31 -9.36
C LEU A 64 0.30 -1.05 -8.73
N LEU A 65 1.12 -2.10 -8.92
CA LEU A 65 0.85 -3.40 -8.29
C LEU A 65 1.09 -3.38 -6.77
N TYR A 66 2.10 -2.67 -6.27
CA TYR A 66 2.27 -2.52 -4.82
C TYR A 66 1.21 -1.58 -4.22
N LEU A 67 0.94 -0.45 -4.88
CA LEU A 67 -0.02 0.57 -4.45
C LEU A 67 -1.47 0.04 -4.40
N PHE A 68 -1.91 -0.72 -5.40
CA PHE A 68 -3.29 -1.25 -5.40
C PHE A 68 -3.39 -2.66 -4.83
N GLY A 69 -2.34 -3.47 -4.95
CA GLY A 69 -2.36 -4.88 -4.56
C GLY A 69 -1.89 -5.14 -3.14
N ILE A 70 -0.97 -4.33 -2.59
CA ILE A 70 -0.38 -4.58 -1.26
C ILE A 70 -0.86 -3.56 -0.24
N TYR A 71 -0.82 -2.27 -0.58
CA TYR A 71 -1.10 -1.17 0.34
C TYR A 71 -2.47 -1.28 1.04
N PRO A 72 -3.59 -1.50 0.32
CA PRO A 72 -4.89 -1.67 0.95
C PRO A 72 -4.91 -2.87 1.90
N ALA A 73 -4.29 -3.99 1.49
CA ALA A 73 -4.28 -5.21 2.29
C ALA A 73 -3.47 -5.05 3.58
N ILE A 74 -2.29 -4.44 3.52
CA ILE A 74 -1.46 -4.13 4.69
C ILE A 74 -2.18 -3.17 5.63
N ASN A 75 -2.75 -2.08 5.10
CA ASN A 75 -3.44 -1.07 5.92
C ASN A 75 -4.63 -1.70 6.66
N LEU A 76 -5.41 -2.53 5.96
CA LEU A 76 -6.51 -3.29 6.55
C LEU A 76 -6.05 -4.26 7.63
N LEU A 77 -4.98 -5.02 7.38
CA LEU A 77 -4.42 -5.93 8.37
C LEU A 77 -3.98 -5.14 9.60
N PHE A 78 -3.13 -4.14 9.42
CA PHE A 78 -2.62 -3.31 10.49
C PHE A 78 -3.75 -2.73 11.35
N LEU A 79 -4.73 -2.07 10.75
CA LEU A 79 -5.80 -1.41 11.48
C LEU A 79 -6.77 -2.38 12.15
N ASN A 80 -7.06 -3.55 11.56
CA ASN A 80 -7.93 -4.55 12.19
C ASN A 80 -7.24 -5.29 13.35
N PHE A 81 -5.90 -5.30 13.38
CA PHE A 81 -5.10 -5.80 14.49
C PHE A 81 -4.69 -4.69 15.48
N PHE A 82 -4.92 -3.41 15.16
CA PHE A 82 -4.69 -2.27 16.05
C PHE A 82 -5.95 -1.96 16.90
N PRO A 83 -5.86 -1.53 18.17
CA PRO A 83 -4.68 -1.38 19.04
C PRO A 83 -4.48 -2.59 19.97
N PHE A 84 -4.90 -3.80 19.57
CA PHE A 84 -4.95 -4.98 20.44
C PHE A 84 -3.58 -5.32 21.03
#